data_AF-A0A0U5F008-F1
#
_entry.id   AF-A0A0U5F008-F1
#
_cell.length_a   1.000
_cell.length_b   1.000
_cell.length_c   1.000
_cell.angle_alpha   90.00
_cell.angle_beta   90.00
_cell.angle_gamma   90.00
#
_symmetry.space_group_name_H-M   'P 1'
#
loop_
_entity.id
_entity.type
_entity.pdbx_description
1 polymer ?
#
loop_
_entity_poly.entity_id
_entity_poly.type
_entity_poly.pdbx_seq_one_letter_code
_entity_poly.pdbx_strand_id
1 'polypeptide(L)'
;MASQHHTMKTTDTPSSSERPALRLSGRRLFQCLMVLGWTERLAAERCDMHRTQFRRAIAGTSSLPPDLSAWLLDLEAAILARPSPRKRLHDPAFQDRSLSAVS
;
A
#
# COMPACT_ATOMS: atom_id res chain seq x y z
N MET A 1 -25.18 -19.98 -46.03
CA MET A 1 -23.87 -19.44 -45.59
C MET A 1 -24.06 -17.98 -45.19
N ALA A 2 -23.91 -17.65 -43.91
CA ALA A 2 -23.67 -16.30 -43.41
C ALA A 2 -23.30 -16.38 -41.91
N SER A 3 -22.01 -16.57 -41.61
CA SER A 3 -21.48 -16.47 -40.25
C SER A 3 -21.46 -15.00 -39.83
N GLN A 4 -22.27 -14.66 -38.84
CA GLN A 4 -22.24 -13.36 -38.19
C GLN A 4 -21.05 -13.34 -37.21
N HIS A 5 -19.94 -12.78 -37.65
CA HIS A 5 -18.81 -12.46 -36.78
C HIS A 5 -19.21 -11.28 -35.88
N HIS A 6 -19.71 -11.58 -34.68
CA HIS A 6 -19.77 -10.61 -33.60
C HIS A 6 -18.35 -10.26 -33.19
N THR A 7 -17.79 -9.20 -33.79
CA THR A 7 -16.61 -8.53 -33.27
C THR A 7 -17.02 -7.88 -31.95
N MET A 8 -16.62 -8.52 -30.84
CA MET A 8 -16.66 -7.85 -29.55
C MET A 8 -15.65 -6.70 -29.63
N LYS A 9 -16.17 -5.47 -29.72
CA LYS A 9 -15.41 -4.25 -29.44
C LYS A 9 -14.83 -4.40 -28.04
N THR A 10 -13.52 -4.64 -27.97
CA THR A 10 -12.75 -4.52 -26.74
C THR A 10 -13.00 -3.11 -26.21
N THR A 11 -13.70 -3.04 -25.10
CA THR A 11 -13.93 -1.79 -24.37
C THR A 11 -12.57 -1.32 -23.88
N ASP A 12 -11.95 -0.43 -24.65
CA ASP A 12 -10.88 0.44 -24.20
C ASP A 12 -11.39 1.08 -22.90
N THR A 13 -10.83 0.64 -21.77
CA THR A 13 -11.17 1.21 -20.48
C THR A 13 -10.36 2.48 -20.37
N PRO A 14 -10.95 3.68 -20.52
CA PRO A 14 -10.20 4.90 -20.43
C PRO A 14 -10.15 5.25 -18.95
N SER A 15 -9.04 4.97 -18.27
CA SER A 15 -8.70 5.73 -17.07
C SER A 15 -7.21 5.74 -16.85
N SER A 16 -6.48 6.11 -17.90
CA SER A 16 -5.23 6.83 -17.72
C SER A 16 -5.59 8.19 -17.13
N SER A 17 -5.81 8.19 -15.82
CA SER A 17 -5.99 9.41 -15.04
C SER A 17 -4.75 10.25 -15.32
N GLU A 18 -4.93 11.48 -15.81
CA GLU A 18 -3.88 12.51 -15.98
C GLU A 18 -3.30 12.94 -14.62
N ARG A 19 -3.03 11.99 -13.72
CA ARG A 19 -2.27 12.25 -12.52
C ARG A 19 -0.87 12.62 -12.98
N PRO A 20 -0.32 13.75 -12.51
CA PRO A 20 1.09 14.05 -12.75
C PRO A 20 1.90 12.83 -12.32
N ALA A 21 2.88 12.44 -13.14
CA ALA A 21 3.70 11.25 -12.94
C ALA A 21 4.50 11.39 -11.64
N LEU A 22 3.85 11.11 -10.52
CA LEU A 22 4.38 11.33 -9.19
C LEU A 22 5.35 10.20 -8.89
N ARG A 23 6.62 10.54 -8.76
CA ARG A 23 7.66 9.58 -8.40
C ARG A 23 8.01 9.75 -6.94
N LEU A 24 7.81 8.69 -6.16
CA LEU A 24 8.24 8.68 -4.76
C LEU A 24 9.77 8.72 -4.68
N SER A 25 10.30 9.65 -3.88
CA SER A 25 11.70 9.59 -3.47
C SER A 25 11.92 8.38 -2.56
N GLY A 26 13.14 7.85 -2.53
CA GLY A 26 13.47 6.67 -1.70
C GLY A 26 13.13 6.86 -0.21
N ARG A 27 13.41 8.05 0.33
CA ARG A 27 13.02 8.42 1.70
C ARG A 27 11.50 8.39 1.90
N ARG A 28 10.72 8.96 0.98
CA ARG A 28 9.25 9.00 1.10
C ARG A 28 8.64 7.61 0.94
N LEU A 29 9.20 6.80 0.04
CA LEU A 29 8.84 5.40 -0.12
C LEU A 29 9.06 4.63 1.19
N PHE A 30 10.23 4.77 1.82
CA PHE A 30 10.49 4.14 3.12
C PHE A 30 9.47 4.55 4.20
N GLN A 31 9.15 5.84 4.30
CA GLN A 31 8.12 6.33 5.22
C GLN A 31 6.75 5.71 4.95
N CYS A 32 6.37 5.59 3.68
CA CYS A 32 5.11 4.96 3.27
C CYS A 32 5.04 3.51 3.77
N LEU A 33 6.13 2.75 3.64
CA LEU A 33 6.19 1.36 4.14
C LEU A 33 6.02 1.25 5.65
N MET A 34 6.57 2.21 6.40
CA MET A 34 6.40 2.26 7.86
C MET A 34 4.94 2.47 8.27
N VAL A 35 4.21 3.34 7.56
CA VAL A 35 2.77 3.54 7.79
C VAL A 35 1.98 2.30 7.43
N LEU A 36 2.35 1.64 6.33
CA LEU A 36 1.73 0.39 5.87
C LEU A 36 2.05 -0.81 6.77
N GLY A 37 3.10 -0.72 7.59
CA GLY A 37 3.62 -1.84 8.38
C GLY A 37 4.25 -2.93 7.53
N TRP A 38 4.77 -2.59 6.35
CA TRP A 38 5.32 -3.56 5.40
C TRP A 38 6.84 -3.68 5.51
N THR A 39 7.34 -4.92 5.47
CA THR A 39 8.78 -5.18 5.25
C THR A 39 9.13 -4.98 3.78
N GLU A 40 10.40 -4.76 3.44
CA GLU A 40 10.84 -4.65 2.03
C GLU A 40 10.42 -5.86 1.19
N ARG A 41 10.50 -7.06 1.78
CA ARG A 41 10.11 -8.31 1.11
C ARG A 41 8.63 -8.31 0.79
N LEU A 42 7.80 -8.04 1.80
CA LEU A 42 6.34 -7.99 1.62
C LEU A 42 5.95 -6.89 0.63
N ALA A 43 6.59 -5.73 0.71
CA ALA A 43 6.33 -4.63 -0.20
C ALA A 43 6.68 -5.01 -1.66
N ALA A 44 7.83 -5.64 -1.89
CA ALA A 44 8.22 -6.13 -3.20
C ALA A 44 7.24 -7.18 -3.75
N GLU A 45 6.79 -8.13 -2.91
CA GLU A 45 5.78 -9.12 -3.26
C GLU A 45 4.42 -8.45 -3.61
N ARG A 46 3.97 -7.46 -2.82
CA ARG A 46 2.72 -6.74 -3.05
C ARG A 46 2.76 -5.81 -4.26
N CYS A 47 3.93 -5.32 -4.61
CA CYS A 47 4.14 -4.47 -5.78
C CYS A 47 4.47 -5.28 -7.05
N ASP A 48 4.52 -6.62 -6.97
CA ASP A 48 4.98 -7.51 -8.04
C ASP A 48 6.33 -7.08 -8.63
N MET A 49 7.27 -6.73 -7.74
CA MET A 49 8.60 -6.25 -8.10
C MET A 49 9.70 -7.14 -7.52
N HIS A 50 10.83 -7.21 -8.22
CA HIS A 50 11.99 -7.90 -7.68
C HIS A 50 12.55 -7.15 -6.45
N ARG A 51 12.81 -7.88 -5.36
CA ARG A 51 13.28 -7.30 -4.09
C ARG A 51 14.50 -6.39 -4.24
N THR A 52 15.46 -6.75 -5.09
CA THR A 52 16.64 -5.91 -5.35
C THR A 52 16.30 -4.58 -6.01
N GLN A 53 15.35 -4.57 -6.96
CA GLN A 53 14.90 -3.36 -7.62
C GLN A 53 14.17 -2.45 -6.64
N PHE A 54 13.31 -3.03 -5.81
CA PHE A 54 12.58 -2.31 -4.77
C PHE A 54 13.52 -1.68 -3.75
N ARG A 55 14.54 -2.42 -3.28
CA ARG A 55 15.58 -1.92 -2.38
C ARG A 55 16.39 -0.77 -3.01
N ARG A 56 16.70 -0.83 -4.30
CA ARG A 56 17.37 0.28 -5.01
C ARG A 56 16.51 1.53 -5.07
N ALA A 57 15.18 1.38 -5.19
CA ALA A 57 14.24 2.49 -5.14
C ALA A 57 14.20 3.14 -3.75
N ILE A 58 14.19 2.33 -2.68
CA ILE A 58 14.30 2.82 -1.29
C ILE A 58 15.62 3.58 -1.08
N ALA A 59 16.73 3.05 -1.60
CA ALA A 59 18.04 3.69 -1.53
C ALA A 59 18.17 4.95 -2.40
N GLY A 60 17.16 5.30 -3.21
CA GLY A 60 17.18 6.45 -4.11
C GLY A 60 18.05 6.27 -5.36
N THR A 61 18.59 5.07 -5.59
CA THR A 61 19.42 4.73 -6.76
C THR A 61 18.60 4.33 -7.99
N SER A 62 17.29 4.14 -7.80
CA SER A 62 16.31 3.96 -8.87
C SER A 62 14.97 4.58 -8.44
N SER A 63 13.98 4.55 -9.33
CA SER A 63 12.63 5.03 -9.02
C SER A 63 11.59 3.98 -9.36
N LEU A 64 10.50 3.97 -8.59
CA LEU A 64 9.32 3.19 -8.92
C LEU A 64 8.61 3.79 -10.14
N PRO A 65 7.79 2.98 -10.86
CA PRO A 65 6.82 3.50 -11.80
C PRO A 65 5.91 4.55 -11.15
N PRO A 66 5.47 5.59 -11.88
CA PRO A 66 4.56 6.60 -11.35
C PRO A 66 3.24 6.02 -10.83
N ASP A 67 2.66 5.05 -11.54
CA ASP A 67 1.38 4.44 -11.15
C ASP A 67 1.49 3.70 -9.80
N LEU A 68 2.58 2.96 -9.62
CA LEU A 68 2.86 2.26 -8.36
C LEU A 68 3.12 3.25 -7.22
N SER A 69 3.80 4.35 -7.52
CA SER A 69 4.05 5.43 -6.56
C SER A 69 2.73 6.08 -6.10
N ALA A 70 1.83 6.37 -7.03
CA ALA A 70 0.52 6.92 -6.73
C ALA A 70 -0.35 5.93 -5.93
N TRP A 71 -0.36 4.66 -6.32
CA TRP A 71 -1.10 3.61 -5.61
C TRP A 71 -0.63 3.45 -4.16
N LEU A 72 0.68 3.46 -3.90
CA LEU A 72 1.22 3.38 -2.53
C LEU A 72 0.77 4.57 -1.67
N LEU A 73 0.74 5.77 -2.24
CA LEU A 73 0.28 6.98 -1.54
C LEU A 73 -1.21 6.95 -1.26
N ASP A 74 -2.02 6.48 -2.21
CA ASP A 74 -3.46 6.31 -2.01
C ASP A 74 -3.74 5.29 -0.88
N LEU A 75 -2.97 4.20 -0.84
CA LEU A 75 -3.08 3.19 0.21
C LEU A 75 -2.69 3.72 1.59
N GLU A 76 -1.58 4.48 1.66
CA GLU A 76 -1.17 5.16 2.88
C GLU A 76 -2.23 6.15 3.37
N ALA A 77 -2.77 6.98 2.46
CA ALA A 77 -3.84 7.92 2.78
C ALA A 77 -5.09 7.21 3.31
N ALA A 78 -5.46 6.08 2.71
CA ALA A 78 -6.60 5.29 3.15
C ALA A 78 -6.42 4.70 4.56
N ILE A 79 -5.20 4.28 4.92
CA ILE A 79 -4.87 3.82 6.28
C ILE A 79 -4.95 4.98 7.27
N LEU A 80 -4.36 6.13 6.93
CA LEU A 80 -4.36 7.30 7.81
C LEU A 80 -5.76 7.87 8.03
N ALA A 81 -6.63 7.82 7.01
CA ALA A 81 -8.03 8.22 7.10
C ALA A 81 -8.87 7.29 8.01
N ARG A 82 -8.37 6.08 8.30
CA ARG A 82 -9.01 5.08 9.17
C ARG A 82 -8.13 4.83 10.40
N PRO A 83 -8.02 5.82 11.31
CA PRO A 83 -7.25 5.62 12.53
C PRO A 83 -7.79 4.38 13.24
N SER A 84 -6.89 3.45 13.59
CA SER A 84 -7.24 2.27 14.38
C SER A 84 -8.02 2.74 15.61
N PRO A 85 -9.07 2.00 16.02
CA PRO A 85 -9.84 2.38 17.20
C PRO A 85 -8.83 2.55 18.32
N ARG A 86 -8.65 3.79 18.77
CA ARG A 86 -7.64 4.14 19.78
C ARG A 86 -7.77 3.10 20.86
N LYS A 87 -6.69 2.39 21.20
CA LYS A 87 -6.67 1.60 22.43
C LYS A 87 -7.13 2.58 23.52
N ARG A 88 -8.35 2.42 24.01
CA ARG A 88 -8.81 3.19 25.16
C ARG A 88 -7.83 2.78 26.24
N LEU A 89 -6.94 3.70 26.60
CA LEU A 89 -5.93 3.47 27.64
C LEU A 89 -6.60 3.04 28.96
N HIS A 90 -7.88 3.35 29.12
CA HIS A 90 -8.78 2.90 30.18
C HIS A 90 -9.95 2.03 29.68
N ASP A 91 -9.75 1.15 28.71
CA ASP A 91 -10.78 0.16 28.41
C ASP A 91 -10.83 -0.88 29.54
N PRO A 92 -11.94 -0.99 30.30
CA PRO A 92 -12.07 -1.98 31.36
C PRO A 92 -11.96 -3.42 30.84
N ALA A 93 -12.17 -3.67 29.54
CA ALA A 93 -11.98 -4.99 28.93
C ALA A 93 -10.50 -5.42 28.85
N PHE A 94 -9.55 -4.49 28.92
CA PHE A 94 -8.10 -4.74 28.86
C PHE A 94 -7.39 -4.46 30.19
N GLN A 95 -8.12 -4.15 31.26
CA GLN A 95 -7.56 -4.09 32.61
C GLN A 95 -7.22 -5.52 33.05
N ASP A 96 -5.96 -5.89 32.88
CA ASP A 96 -5.42 -7.13 33.39
C ASP A 96 -5.68 -7.21 34.89
N ARG A 97 -6.40 -8.26 35.30
CA ARG A 97 -6.90 -8.48 36.65
C ARG A 97 -5.76 -9.01 37.52
N SER A 98 -4.63 -8.29 37.58
CA SER A 98 -3.47 -8.63 38.39
C SER A 98 -3.65 -8.13 39.83
N LEU A 99 -4.70 -8.58 40.52
CA LEU A 99 -4.82 -8.46 41.97
C LEU A 99 -5.67 -9.62 42.49
N SER A 100 -5.05 -10.77 42.78
CA SER A 100 -5.35 -11.65 43.93
C SER A 100 -4.68 -13.02 43.78
N ALA A 101 -3.39 -13.08 44.08
CA ALA A 101 -2.73 -14.31 44.53
C ALA A 101 -1.54 -13.95 45.43
N VAL A 102 -1.84 -13.26 46.54
CA VAL A 102 -0.98 -13.29 47.73
C VAL A 102 -1.86 -13.78 48.86
N SER A 103 -1.74 -15.06 49.17
CA SER A 103 -2.07 -15.66 50.46
C SER A 103 -1.18 -16.89 50.62
#